data_AF-A0A060CCX0-F1
#
_entry.id   AF-A0A060CCX0-F1
#
_cell.length_a   1.000
_cell.length_b   1.000
_cell.length_c   1.000
_cell.angle_alpha   90.00
_cell.angle_beta   90.00
_cell.angle_gamma   90.00
#
_symmetry.space_group_name_H-M   'P 1'
#
loop_
_entity.id
_entity.type
_entity.pdbx_description
1 polymer ?
#
loop_
_entity_poly.entity_id
_entity_poly.type
_entity_poly.pdbx_seq_one_letter_code
_entity_poly.pdbx_strand_id
1 'polypeptide(L)'
;QAFLEVARPLGRTEDVARYEAELERSGPWPTTSSGTASGGSAATPVTGVKIGSKDNEEGKIFLEHQAWPVIAGITSQERGEASMDAVRRLLGSPYGNHLNWPAFTKVDDTVGFVTRVYPGIKENAAIFSHPNAWPIIAEALLGRGDEAVQFYDAILPYNQNDNIE
;
A
#
# COMPACT_ATOMS: atom_id res chain seq x y z
N GLN A 1 -12.65 -8.10 -9.05
CA GLN A 1 -13.44 -7.15 -9.86
C GLN A 1 -13.11 -7.27 -11.35
N ALA A 2 -11.86 -7.04 -11.79
CA ALA A 2 -11.46 -7.15 -13.21
C ALA A 2 -11.91 -8.44 -13.93
N PHE A 3 -11.81 -9.61 -13.28
CA PHE A 3 -12.32 -10.86 -13.85
C PHE A 3 -13.84 -10.81 -14.12
N LEU A 4 -14.62 -10.27 -13.17
CA LEU A 4 -16.08 -10.15 -13.30
C LEU A 4 -16.48 -9.18 -14.42
N GLU A 5 -15.71 -8.10 -14.62
CA GLU A 5 -15.94 -7.13 -15.71
C GLU A 5 -15.85 -7.79 -17.10
N VAL A 6 -14.98 -8.80 -17.24
CA VAL A 6 -14.84 -9.57 -18.48
C VAL A 6 -15.84 -10.73 -18.55
N ALA A 7 -16.08 -11.44 -17.44
CA ALA A 7 -16.91 -12.63 -17.41
C ALA A 7 -18.41 -12.33 -17.66
N ARG A 8 -18.92 -11.21 -17.14
CA ARG A 8 -20.33 -10.79 -17.30
C ARG A 8 -20.75 -10.61 -18.76
N PRO A 9 -20.09 -9.76 -19.59
CA PRO A 9 -20.50 -9.57 -20.99
C PRO A 9 -20.32 -10.84 -21.84
N LEU A 10 -19.47 -11.78 -21.42
CA LEU A 10 -19.27 -13.06 -22.09
C LEU A 10 -20.32 -14.13 -21.72
N GLY A 11 -21.28 -13.81 -20.83
CA GLY A 11 -22.32 -14.75 -20.42
C GLY A 11 -21.81 -15.94 -19.60
N ARG A 12 -20.65 -15.81 -18.94
CA ARG A 12 -20.03 -16.87 -18.11
C ARG A 12 -20.71 -16.96 -16.73
N THR A 13 -22.00 -17.30 -16.72
CA THR A 13 -22.86 -17.21 -15.53
C THR A 13 -22.35 -18.00 -14.31
N GLU A 14 -21.84 -19.21 -14.51
CA GLU A 14 -21.26 -20.02 -13.43
C GLU A 14 -20.01 -19.39 -12.82
N ASP A 15 -19.09 -18.90 -13.66
CA ASP A 15 -17.89 -18.20 -13.21
C ASP A 15 -18.26 -16.90 -12.49
N VAL A 16 -19.20 -16.13 -13.03
CA VAL A 16 -19.68 -14.89 -12.40
C VAL A 16 -20.21 -15.19 -10.99
N ALA A 17 -21.12 -16.16 -10.83
CA ALA A 17 -21.68 -16.51 -9.52
C ALA A 17 -20.58 -16.96 -8.54
N ARG A 18 -19.62 -17.76 -9.01
CA ARG A 18 -18.49 -18.19 -8.19
C ARG A 18 -17.65 -17.02 -7.71
N TYR A 19 -17.20 -16.15 -8.61
CA TYR A 19 -16.26 -15.08 -8.26
C TYR A 19 -16.94 -13.89 -7.58
N GLU A 20 -18.25 -13.70 -7.71
CA GLU A 20 -19.04 -12.83 -6.85
C GLU A 20 -19.05 -13.34 -5.41
N ALA A 21 -19.34 -14.62 -5.21
CA ALA A 21 -19.31 -15.24 -3.88
C ALA A 21 -17.91 -15.16 -3.24
N GLU A 22 -16.84 -15.31 -4.02
CA GLU A 22 -15.47 -15.12 -3.52
C GLU A 22 -15.15 -13.67 -3.14
N LEU A 23 -15.67 -12.70 -3.89
CA LEU A 23 -15.52 -11.28 -3.56
C LEU A 23 -16.26 -10.94 -2.26
N GLU A 24 -17.48 -11.43 -2.10
CA GLU A 24 -18.25 -11.28 -0.85
C GLU A 24 -17.56 -11.96 0.33
N ARG A 25 -17.05 -13.19 0.12
CA ARG A 25 -16.31 -13.95 1.14
C ARG A 25 -15.04 -13.25 1.60
N SER A 26 -14.36 -12.54 0.69
CA SER A 26 -13.15 -11.77 1.01
C SER A 26 -13.43 -10.60 1.96
N GLY A 27 -14.68 -10.11 1.98
CA GLY A 27 -15.12 -9.04 2.87
C GLY A 27 -14.45 -7.68 2.58
N PRO A 28 -14.85 -6.63 3.32
CA PRO A 28 -14.15 -5.36 3.25
C PRO A 28 -12.74 -5.51 3.83
N TRP A 29 -11.83 -4.67 3.38
CA TRP A 29 -10.48 -4.67 3.90
C TRP A 29 -10.45 -4.46 5.45
N PRO A 30 -9.69 -5.27 6.20
CA PRO A 30 -9.81 -5.35 7.64
C PRO A 30 -9.35 -4.07 8.34
N THR A 31 -10.12 -3.65 9.34
CA THR A 31 -9.75 -2.56 10.26
C THR A 31 -8.67 -3.06 11.22
N THR A 32 -7.47 -2.48 11.19
CA THR A 32 -6.58 -2.53 12.35
C THR A 32 -7.21 -1.67 13.45
N SER A 33 -7.79 -2.34 14.45
CA SER A 33 -8.43 -1.73 15.60
C SER A 33 -7.41 -0.94 16.42
N SER A 34 -7.33 0.38 16.22
CA SER A 34 -7.09 1.36 17.29
C SER A 34 -6.93 2.77 16.71
N GLY A 35 -8.08 3.44 16.56
CA GLY A 35 -8.28 4.82 16.10
C GLY A 35 -7.05 5.71 16.13
N THR A 36 -6.54 6.02 14.94
CA THR A 36 -5.92 7.27 14.46
C THR A 36 -5.21 6.92 13.16
N ALA A 37 -5.74 7.45 12.03
CA ALA A 37 -5.15 7.45 10.68
C ALA A 37 -4.11 6.34 10.42
N SER A 38 -4.55 5.10 10.28
CA SER A 38 -3.61 4.01 10.01
C SER A 38 -4.23 2.94 9.14
N GLY A 39 -3.55 2.71 8.02
CA GLY A 39 -3.52 1.47 7.27
C GLY A 39 -3.76 0.18 8.03
N GLY A 40 -4.26 -0.79 7.29
CA GLY A 40 -4.37 -2.18 7.66
C GLY A 40 -3.01 -2.83 7.67
N SER A 41 -2.93 -3.92 8.41
CA SER A 41 -1.73 -4.74 8.59
C SER A 41 -1.23 -5.20 7.23
N ALA A 42 0.09 -5.17 7.04
CA ALA A 42 0.73 -5.71 5.85
C ALA A 42 0.55 -7.22 5.72
N ALA A 43 0.79 -7.94 6.81
CA ALA A 43 0.60 -9.38 6.86
C ALA A 43 0.39 -9.85 8.29
N THR A 44 -0.12 -11.07 8.44
CA THR A 44 -0.06 -11.83 9.68
C THR A 44 0.65 -13.14 9.36
N PRO A 45 1.87 -13.40 9.85
CA PRO A 45 2.56 -14.67 9.67
C PRO A 45 1.78 -15.81 10.33
N VAL A 46 2.20 -17.04 10.05
CA VAL A 46 1.65 -18.27 10.64
C VAL A 46 1.66 -18.23 12.19
N THR A 47 2.55 -17.43 12.78
CA THR A 47 2.67 -17.22 14.24
C THR A 47 1.60 -16.29 14.82
N GLY A 48 0.78 -15.62 13.99
CA GLY A 48 -0.31 -14.75 14.44
C GLY A 48 0.08 -13.29 14.74
N VAL A 49 1.33 -12.90 14.54
CA VAL A 49 1.84 -11.55 14.83
C VAL A 49 1.43 -10.57 13.71
N LYS A 50 0.89 -9.40 14.03
CA LYS A 50 0.58 -8.39 12.99
C LYS A 50 1.86 -7.68 12.54
N ILE A 51 2.10 -7.65 11.24
CA ILE A 51 3.15 -6.85 10.58
C ILE A 51 2.49 -5.62 9.96
N GLY A 52 3.09 -4.44 10.04
CA GLY A 52 2.46 -3.22 9.53
C GLY A 52 1.37 -2.69 10.48
N SER A 53 1.59 -2.81 11.78
CA SER A 53 0.75 -2.26 12.84
C SER A 53 1.46 -1.11 13.53
N LYS A 54 0.68 -0.16 14.06
CA LYS A 54 1.20 0.92 14.91
C LYS A 54 1.94 0.42 16.16
N ASP A 55 1.59 -0.79 16.61
CA ASP A 55 2.17 -1.45 17.78
C ASP A 55 3.55 -2.06 17.49
N ASN A 56 3.95 -2.19 16.21
CA ASN A 56 5.29 -2.66 15.87
C ASN A 56 6.33 -1.56 16.15
N GLU A 57 7.54 -1.94 16.58
CA GLU A 57 8.66 -0.98 16.69
C GLU A 57 9.19 -0.56 15.31
N GLU A 58 9.29 -1.54 14.40
CA GLU A 58 9.80 -1.43 13.02
C GLU A 58 8.74 -1.91 12.03
N GLY A 59 8.77 -1.43 10.78
CA GLY A 59 7.79 -1.82 9.75
C GLY A 59 6.35 -1.56 10.18
N LYS A 60 6.04 -0.35 10.68
CA LYS A 60 4.70 0.04 11.14
C LYS A 60 3.73 0.24 9.98
N ILE A 61 4.23 0.64 8.83
CA ILE A 61 3.44 0.95 7.63
C ILE A 61 4.19 0.48 6.39
N PHE A 62 3.46 0.01 5.39
CA PHE A 62 3.96 -0.50 4.12
C PHE A 62 3.14 0.10 2.98
N LEU A 63 3.83 0.67 1.98
CA LEU A 63 3.22 1.40 0.86
C LEU A 63 2.21 0.55 0.09
N GLU A 64 2.54 -0.72 -0.18
CA GLU A 64 1.70 -1.61 -0.98
C GLU A 64 0.33 -1.79 -0.32
N HIS A 65 0.34 -2.00 0.99
CA HIS A 65 -0.83 -2.31 1.79
C HIS A 65 -1.72 -1.08 2.05
N GLN A 66 -1.22 0.12 1.72
CA GLN A 66 -2.00 1.35 1.77
C GLN A 66 -2.73 1.61 0.47
N ALA A 67 -2.02 1.47 -0.67
CA ALA A 67 -2.54 1.87 -1.97
C ALA A 67 -3.45 0.81 -2.61
N TRP A 68 -3.11 -0.48 -2.48
CA TRP A 68 -3.88 -1.55 -3.13
C TRP A 68 -5.34 -1.67 -2.66
N PRO A 69 -5.69 -1.48 -1.37
CA PRO A 69 -7.09 -1.50 -0.95
C PRO A 69 -7.94 -0.42 -1.63
N VAL A 70 -7.36 0.75 -1.91
CA VAL A 70 -7.99 1.84 -2.67
C VAL A 70 -8.14 1.42 -4.13
N ILE A 71 -7.04 0.97 -4.75
CA ILE A 71 -7.02 0.55 -6.16
C ILE A 71 -8.01 -0.59 -6.42
N ALA A 72 -8.11 -1.55 -5.51
CA ALA A 72 -9.01 -2.70 -5.61
C ALA A 72 -10.47 -2.36 -5.28
N GLY A 73 -10.78 -1.13 -4.84
CA GLY A 73 -12.13 -0.72 -4.48
C GLY A 73 -12.73 -1.51 -3.31
N ILE A 74 -11.89 -1.97 -2.37
CA ILE A 74 -12.30 -2.77 -1.21
C ILE A 74 -12.24 -1.98 0.12
N THR A 75 -12.08 -0.67 0.04
CA THR A 75 -12.07 0.27 1.17
C THR A 75 -13.08 1.40 0.95
N SER A 76 -13.54 2.03 2.03
CA SER A 76 -14.39 3.22 1.94
C SER A 76 -13.56 4.45 1.56
N GLN A 77 -14.21 5.49 1.01
CA GLN A 77 -13.58 6.78 0.68
C GLN A 77 -12.75 7.32 1.86
N GLU A 78 -13.39 7.50 3.02
CA GLU A 78 -12.76 8.02 4.24
C GLU A 78 -11.50 7.24 4.64
N ARG A 79 -11.54 5.90 4.51
CA ARG A 79 -10.39 5.05 4.84
C ARG A 79 -9.31 5.11 3.77
N GLY A 80 -9.69 5.22 2.50
CA GLY A 80 -8.74 5.41 1.42
C GLY A 80 -7.97 6.72 1.56
N GLU A 81 -8.68 7.81 1.87
CA GLU A 81 -8.07 9.12 2.16
C GLU A 81 -7.14 9.04 3.37
N ALA A 82 -7.59 8.46 4.50
CA ALA A 82 -6.76 8.31 5.69
C ALA A 82 -5.53 7.41 5.44
N SER A 83 -5.65 6.40 4.57
CA SER A 83 -4.55 5.52 4.16
C SER A 83 -3.51 6.30 3.36
N MET A 84 -3.92 7.10 2.37
CA MET A 84 -3.00 7.90 1.56
C MET A 84 -2.38 9.07 2.34
N ASP A 85 -3.11 9.66 3.28
CA ASP A 85 -2.56 10.64 4.23
C ASP A 85 -1.46 10.02 5.11
N ALA A 86 -1.64 8.76 5.52
CA ALA A 86 -0.61 8.04 6.26
C ALA A 86 0.62 7.76 5.40
N VAL A 87 0.45 7.40 4.11
CA VAL A 87 1.56 7.29 3.15
C VAL A 87 2.33 8.60 3.08
N ARG A 88 1.66 9.71 2.77
CA ARG A 88 2.30 11.02 2.66
C ARG A 88 3.06 11.40 3.94
N ARG A 89 2.45 11.20 5.10
CA ARG A 89 3.01 11.62 6.40
C ARG A 89 4.15 10.73 6.89
N LEU A 90 4.09 9.42 6.66
CA LEU A 90 5.03 8.46 7.26
C LEU A 90 6.06 7.90 6.28
N LEU A 91 5.71 7.86 4.99
CA LEU A 91 6.56 7.29 3.93
C LEU A 91 7.08 8.36 2.97
N GLY A 92 6.45 9.53 2.90
CA GLY A 92 6.80 10.57 1.94
C GLY A 92 8.17 11.20 2.18
N SER A 93 8.87 11.50 1.09
CA SER A 93 10.11 12.29 1.06
C SER A 93 10.16 13.14 -0.23
N PRO A 94 11.09 14.11 -0.36
CA PRO A 94 11.29 14.86 -1.59
C PRO A 94 11.66 14.02 -2.82
N TYR A 95 12.09 12.77 -2.63
CA TYR A 95 12.55 11.87 -3.69
C TYR A 95 11.56 10.75 -4.02
N GLY A 96 10.37 10.77 -3.41
CA GLY A 96 9.36 9.72 -3.47
C GLY A 96 9.09 9.08 -2.10
N ASN A 97 8.26 8.03 -2.10
CA ASN A 97 7.83 7.34 -0.90
C ASN A 97 8.73 6.13 -0.59
N HIS A 98 9.11 6.00 0.69
CA HIS A 98 9.73 4.80 1.23
C HIS A 98 8.77 3.60 1.17
N LEU A 99 9.30 2.40 0.94
CA LEU A 99 8.47 1.19 0.83
C LEU A 99 7.80 0.81 2.16
N ASN A 100 8.51 0.99 3.27
CA ASN A 100 8.00 0.77 4.61
C ASN A 100 8.72 1.67 5.61
N TRP A 101 8.13 1.86 6.79
CA TRP A 101 8.73 2.68 7.84
C TRP A 101 8.26 2.30 9.25
N PRO A 102 9.12 2.40 10.29
CA PRO A 102 10.58 2.52 10.20
C PRO A 102 11.23 1.31 9.53
N ALA A 103 12.45 1.47 9.02
CA ALA A 103 13.23 0.36 8.51
C ALA A 103 13.46 -0.71 9.59
N PHE A 104 13.56 -1.97 9.18
CA PHE A 104 13.96 -3.06 10.06
C PHE A 104 15.45 -2.99 10.36
N THR A 105 15.84 -3.10 11.63
CA THR A 105 17.24 -3.17 12.07
C THR A 105 17.55 -4.46 12.83
N LYS A 106 16.52 -5.16 13.30
CA LYS A 106 16.63 -6.45 13.97
C LYS A 106 16.20 -7.56 13.01
N VAL A 107 16.98 -8.63 12.93
CA VAL A 107 16.61 -9.81 12.14
C VAL A 107 15.42 -10.51 12.81
N ASP A 108 14.33 -10.69 12.07
CA ASP A 108 13.15 -11.45 12.47
C ASP A 108 12.68 -12.32 11.29
N ASP A 109 13.03 -13.62 11.36
CA ASP A 109 12.68 -14.58 10.32
C ASP A 109 11.17 -14.86 10.24
N THR A 110 10.37 -14.43 11.23
CA THR A 110 8.90 -14.51 11.15
C THR A 110 8.31 -13.43 10.26
N VAL A 111 9.03 -12.31 10.06
CA VAL A 111 8.70 -11.25 9.09
C VAL A 111 9.25 -11.61 7.70
N GLY A 112 10.47 -12.16 7.66
CA GLY A 112 11.10 -12.65 6.44
C GLY A 112 12.35 -11.86 6.05
N PHE A 113 12.84 -12.08 4.82
CA PHE A 113 14.17 -11.65 4.42
C PHE A 113 14.39 -10.12 4.46
N VAL A 114 13.32 -9.32 4.40
CA VAL A 114 13.40 -7.85 4.51
C VAL A 114 14.15 -7.38 5.75
N THR A 115 14.06 -8.12 6.87
CA THR A 115 14.75 -7.76 8.12
C THR A 115 16.25 -8.04 8.11
N ARG A 116 16.75 -8.68 7.05
CA ARG A 116 18.19 -8.97 6.82
C ARG A 116 18.80 -8.02 5.79
N VAL A 117 17.98 -7.20 5.13
CA VAL A 117 18.42 -6.18 4.19
C VAL A 117 18.81 -4.91 4.96
N TYR A 118 19.84 -4.20 4.52
CA TYR A 118 20.25 -2.94 5.16
C TYR A 118 19.11 -1.91 5.20
N PRO A 119 18.97 -1.15 6.30
CA PRO A 119 18.03 -0.03 6.37
C PRO A 119 18.22 0.97 5.23
N GLY A 120 17.15 1.33 4.54
CA GLY A 120 17.16 2.25 3.41
C GLY A 120 17.57 1.62 2.07
N ILE A 121 17.74 0.30 2.00
CA ILE A 121 18.17 -0.42 0.81
C ILE A 121 17.09 -1.41 0.35
N LYS A 122 16.84 -1.42 -0.96
CA LYS A 122 15.86 -2.29 -1.63
C LYS A 122 14.52 -2.40 -0.87
N GLU A 123 14.14 -3.58 -0.42
CA GLU A 123 12.84 -3.86 0.21
C GLU A 123 12.74 -3.29 1.64
N ASN A 124 13.86 -2.89 2.26
CA ASN A 124 13.87 -2.36 3.62
C ASN A 124 13.94 -0.83 3.61
N ALA A 125 12.77 -0.20 3.56
CA ALA A 125 12.59 1.26 3.61
C ALA A 125 13.33 2.08 2.52
N ALA A 126 13.76 1.50 1.40
CA ALA A 126 14.23 2.32 0.28
C ALA A 126 13.04 2.97 -0.45
N ILE A 127 13.34 3.98 -1.26
CA ILE A 127 12.39 4.49 -2.26
C ILE A 127 12.38 3.48 -3.42
N PHE A 128 11.47 2.52 -3.34
CA PHE A 128 11.30 1.52 -4.40
C PHE A 128 10.39 2.11 -5.48
N SER A 129 10.94 2.34 -6.67
CA SER A 129 10.26 3.17 -7.68
C SER A 129 8.97 2.54 -8.22
N HIS A 130 8.91 1.21 -8.34
CA HIS A 130 7.72 0.53 -8.90
C HIS A 130 6.46 0.76 -8.04
N PRO A 131 6.47 0.53 -6.71
CA PRO A 131 5.34 0.84 -5.83
C PRO A 131 4.92 2.31 -5.76
N ASN A 132 5.78 3.25 -6.12
CA ASN A 132 5.46 4.67 -6.07
C ASN A 132 4.42 5.11 -7.11
N ALA A 133 4.16 4.28 -8.14
CA ALA A 133 3.04 4.52 -9.05
C ALA A 133 1.67 4.29 -8.39
N TRP A 134 1.59 3.43 -7.37
CA TRP A 134 0.32 3.06 -6.75
C TRP A 134 -0.35 4.16 -5.92
N PRO A 135 0.33 4.94 -5.06
CA PRO A 135 -0.31 6.07 -4.40
C PRO A 135 -0.82 7.12 -5.39
N ILE A 136 -0.16 7.30 -6.54
CA ILE A 136 -0.66 8.20 -7.61
C ILE A 136 -2.01 7.70 -8.14
N ILE A 137 -2.11 6.41 -8.45
CA ILE A 137 -3.38 5.80 -8.93
C ILE A 137 -4.44 5.85 -7.83
N ALA A 138 -4.08 5.53 -6.59
CA ALA A 138 -5.00 5.54 -5.46
C ALA A 138 -5.58 6.94 -5.20
N GLU A 139 -4.75 7.98 -5.16
CA GLU A 139 -5.23 9.37 -5.01
C GLU A 139 -6.11 9.82 -6.17
N ALA A 140 -5.78 9.42 -7.40
CA ALA A 140 -6.62 9.69 -8.56
C ALA A 140 -8.00 9.01 -8.45
N LEU A 141 -8.05 7.75 -8.00
CA LEU A 141 -9.31 7.03 -7.75
C LEU A 141 -10.14 7.63 -6.61
N LEU A 142 -9.48 8.25 -5.62
CA LEU A 142 -10.13 8.98 -4.53
C LEU A 142 -10.59 10.39 -4.95
N GLY A 143 -10.27 10.84 -6.17
CA GLY A 143 -10.61 12.18 -6.65
C GLY A 143 -9.68 13.29 -6.14
N ARG A 144 -8.52 12.94 -5.57
CA ARG A 144 -7.52 13.87 -5.02
C ARG A 144 -6.39 14.14 -6.02
N GLY A 145 -6.74 14.77 -7.14
CA GLY A 145 -5.81 15.00 -8.26
C GLY A 145 -4.53 15.75 -7.89
N ASP A 146 -4.63 16.81 -7.08
CA ASP A 146 -3.46 17.58 -6.64
C ASP A 146 -2.50 16.73 -5.80
N GLU A 147 -3.04 15.81 -5.02
CA GLU A 147 -2.27 14.93 -4.15
C GLU A 147 -1.57 13.83 -4.97
N ALA A 148 -2.23 13.32 -6.00
CA ALA A 148 -1.65 12.41 -6.98
C ALA A 148 -0.47 13.05 -7.73
N VAL A 149 -0.61 14.32 -8.15
CA VAL A 149 0.47 15.09 -8.80
C VAL A 149 1.65 15.28 -7.87
N GLN A 150 1.42 15.58 -6.58
CA GLN A 150 2.51 15.69 -5.62
C GLN A 150 3.32 14.39 -5.48
N PHE A 151 2.67 13.21 -5.48
CA PHE A 151 3.38 11.94 -5.47
C PHE A 151 4.15 11.67 -6.79
N TYR A 152 3.56 12.06 -7.92
CA TYR A 152 4.21 11.96 -9.23
C TYR A 152 5.47 12.83 -9.30
N ASP A 153 5.35 14.10 -8.93
CA ASP A 153 6.44 15.07 -9.02
C ASP A 153 7.64 14.71 -8.14
N ALA A 154 7.40 14.10 -6.97
CA ALA A 154 8.46 13.70 -6.05
C ALA A 154 9.39 12.61 -6.63
N ILE A 155 8.87 11.71 -7.47
CA ILE A 155 9.67 10.63 -8.06
C ILE A 155 10.04 10.86 -9.53
N LEU A 156 9.60 11.96 -10.12
CA LEU A 156 9.84 12.25 -11.52
C LEU A 156 11.31 12.67 -11.74
N PRO A 157 12.12 11.92 -12.53
CA PRO A 157 13.52 12.27 -12.74
C PRO A 157 13.73 13.65 -13.38
N TYR A 158 12.77 14.11 -14.20
CA TYR A 158 12.82 15.45 -14.80
C TYR A 158 12.93 16.56 -13.75
N ASN A 159 12.22 16.43 -12.62
CA ASN A 159 12.25 17.41 -11.52
C ASN A 159 13.55 17.35 -10.70
N GLN A 160 14.43 16.39 -11.00
CA GLN A 160 15.71 16.18 -10.31
C GLN A 160 16.91 16.44 -11.24
N ASN A 161 16.68 17.00 -12.44
CA ASN A 161 17.73 17.22 -13.43
C ASN A 161 18.86 18.14 -12.95
N ASP A 162 18.56 19.06 -12.03
CA ASP A 162 19.55 19.99 -11.46
C ASP A 162 20.24 19.43 -10.20
N ASN A 163 19.83 18.23 -9.74
CA ASN A 163 20.37 17.53 -8.57
C ASN A 163 21.33 16.39 -8.98
N ILE A 164 22.11 16.60 -10.05
CA ILE A 164 23.15 15.68 -10.49
C ILE A 164 24.45 16.09 -9.79
N GLU A 165 24.91 15.28 -8.84
CA GLU A 165 26.32 15.26 -8.41
C GLU A 165 27.15 14.34 -9.32
#